data_AF-A0A968GAE6-F1
#
_entry.id   AF-A0A968GAE6-F1
#
_cell.length_a   1.000
_cell.length_b   1.000
_cell.length_c   1.000
_cell.angle_alpha   90.00
_cell.angle_beta   90.00
_cell.angle_gamma   90.00
#
_symmetry.space_group_name_H-M   'P 1'
#
loop_
_entity.id
_entity.type
_entity.pdbx_description
1 polymer ?
#
loop_
_entity_poly.entity_id
_entity_poly.type
_entity_poly.pdbx_seq_one_letter_code
_entity_poly.pdbx_strand_id
1 'polypeptide(L)'
;MNQRSIIALFFLLIIISCKHQPAHNTLDTKEILLLPSINQHLENQQHPITDIWYRRIITKRSASSEDVAIVVAQFPSIFSFILPEELWLASDSKQKRYLQKELKQAIERDPKLRRKFTRKQQQMIKDGKIPLGYTWHHDAPLGKMQLVDRIIHDATPHTGGRWIWGGGTNNRK
;
A
#
# COMPACT_ATOMS: atom_id res chain seq x y z
N MET A 1 16.06 -94.08 -9.28
CA MET A 1 16.00 -93.76 -7.83
C MET A 1 16.98 -92.62 -7.56
N ASN A 2 16.48 -91.53 -6.96
CA ASN A 2 17.19 -90.34 -6.44
C ASN A 2 17.86 -89.41 -7.48
N GLN A 3 17.12 -88.42 -8.01
CA GLN A 3 17.00 -87.03 -7.50
C GLN A 3 18.33 -86.27 -7.39
N ARG A 4 18.58 -85.35 -8.34
CA ARG A 4 19.29 -84.09 -8.10
C ARG A 4 18.71 -82.97 -8.97
N SER A 5 17.82 -82.23 -8.32
CA SER A 5 17.51 -80.79 -8.40
C SER A 5 17.88 -80.00 -9.66
N ILE A 6 16.82 -79.53 -10.32
CA ILE A 6 16.80 -78.42 -11.28
C ILE A 6 16.93 -77.12 -10.48
N ILE A 7 18.00 -76.34 -10.71
CA ILE A 7 18.10 -74.96 -10.25
C ILE A 7 17.58 -74.08 -11.39
N ALA A 8 16.31 -73.71 -11.33
CA ALA A 8 15.73 -72.68 -12.18
C ALA A 8 16.14 -71.31 -11.62
N LEU A 9 17.01 -70.61 -12.34
CA LEU A 9 17.47 -69.27 -12.03
C LEU A 9 16.32 -68.29 -12.32
N PHE A 10 15.54 -67.95 -11.29
CA PHE A 10 14.56 -66.87 -11.37
C PHE A 10 15.28 -65.52 -11.36
N PHE A 11 15.45 -64.91 -12.53
CA PHE A 11 15.75 -63.48 -12.63
C PHE A 11 14.51 -62.69 -12.18
N LEU A 12 14.52 -62.25 -10.91
CA LEU A 12 13.55 -61.28 -10.40
C LEU A 12 13.86 -59.92 -11.02
N LEU A 13 13.15 -59.58 -12.09
CA LEU A 13 13.15 -58.24 -12.66
C LEU A 13 12.41 -57.32 -11.66
N ILE A 14 13.13 -56.68 -10.75
CA ILE A 14 12.57 -55.63 -9.91
C ILE A 14 12.35 -54.41 -10.82
N ILE A 15 11.14 -54.30 -11.37
CA ILE A 15 10.66 -53.05 -11.94
C ILE A 15 10.48 -52.08 -10.76
N ILE A 16 11.53 -51.31 -10.46
CA ILE A 16 11.38 -50.10 -9.65
C ILE A 16 10.61 -49.12 -10.54
N SER A 17 9.28 -49.19 -10.50
CA SER A 17 8.46 -48.09 -10.99
C SER A 17 8.73 -46.93 -10.05
N CYS A 18 9.63 -46.06 -10.49
CA CYS A 18 9.91 -44.78 -9.87
C CYS A 18 8.60 -43.98 -9.90
N LYS A 19 7.80 -44.09 -8.85
CA LYS A 19 6.78 -43.09 -8.55
C LYS A 19 7.55 -41.86 -8.10
N HIS A 20 8.05 -41.10 -9.08
CA HIS A 20 8.41 -39.71 -8.88
C HIS A 20 7.11 -39.01 -8.48
N GLN A 21 6.81 -38.99 -7.18
CA GLN A 21 5.85 -38.05 -6.67
C GLN A 21 6.42 -36.68 -7.02
N PRO A 22 5.69 -35.82 -7.76
CA PRO A 22 6.14 -34.46 -7.91
C PRO A 22 6.30 -33.92 -6.50
N ALA A 23 7.49 -33.42 -6.18
CA ALA A 23 7.71 -32.66 -4.98
C ALA A 23 6.59 -31.62 -4.96
N HIS A 24 5.69 -31.72 -3.98
CA HIS A 24 4.75 -30.65 -3.70
C HIS A 24 5.64 -29.47 -3.32
N ASN A 25 5.91 -28.63 -4.31
CA ASN A 25 6.47 -27.32 -4.10
C ASN A 25 5.33 -26.53 -3.47
N THR A 26 5.10 -26.75 -2.17
CA THR A 26 4.40 -25.79 -1.34
C THR A 26 5.31 -24.57 -1.32
N LEU A 27 5.19 -23.75 -2.37
CA LEU A 27 5.41 -22.33 -2.25
C LEU A 27 4.57 -21.95 -1.03
N ASP A 28 5.25 -21.76 0.09
CA ASP A 28 4.72 -21.19 1.30
C ASP A 28 4.32 -19.75 0.95
N THR A 29 3.20 -19.61 0.24
CA THR A 29 2.57 -18.32 0.00
C THR A 29 1.93 -17.97 1.32
N LYS A 30 2.75 -17.44 2.23
CA LYS A 30 2.29 -16.81 3.46
C LYS A 30 1.14 -15.88 3.09
N GLU A 31 -0.06 -16.25 3.49
CA GLU A 31 -1.26 -15.49 3.17
C GLU A 31 -1.14 -14.10 3.79
N ILE A 32 -1.12 -13.06 2.95
CA ILE A 32 -0.99 -11.68 3.42
C ILE A 32 -2.29 -11.30 4.11
N LEU A 33 -2.22 -10.96 5.41
CA LEU A 33 -3.37 -10.54 6.21
C LEU A 33 -4.09 -9.35 5.56
N LEU A 34 -5.37 -9.51 5.24
CA LEU A 34 -6.24 -8.43 4.76
C LEU A 34 -6.84 -7.67 5.95
N LEU A 35 -6.50 -6.39 6.09
CA LEU A 35 -7.06 -5.51 7.11
C LEU A 35 -8.47 -5.02 6.72
N PRO A 36 -9.37 -4.82 7.71
CA PRO A 36 -10.68 -4.25 7.45
C PRO A 36 -10.59 -2.79 6.98
N SER A 37 -11.47 -2.42 6.06
CA SER A 37 -11.67 -1.03 5.62
C SER A 37 -13.15 -0.74 5.41
N ILE A 38 -13.58 0.51 5.62
CA ILE A 38 -15.02 0.85 5.65
C ILE A 38 -15.75 0.56 4.33
N ASN A 39 -15.04 0.59 3.21
CA ASN A 39 -15.56 0.34 1.86
C ASN A 39 -14.82 -0.81 1.18
N GLN A 40 -14.44 -1.84 1.94
CA GLN A 40 -13.73 -3.00 1.41
C GLN A 40 -14.49 -3.71 0.28
N HIS A 41 -15.83 -3.71 0.35
CA HIS A 41 -16.71 -4.31 -0.66
C HIS A 41 -16.62 -3.63 -2.04
N LEU A 42 -16.06 -2.41 -2.11
CA LEU A 42 -15.80 -1.70 -3.36
C LEU A 42 -14.46 -2.10 -3.99
N GLU A 43 -13.80 -3.16 -3.53
CA GLU A 43 -12.56 -3.63 -4.17
C GLU A 43 -12.75 -3.79 -5.68
N ASN A 44 -11.86 -3.13 -6.42
CA ASN A 44 -11.89 -3.04 -7.87
C ASN A 44 -13.12 -2.38 -8.48
N GLN A 45 -13.76 -1.48 -7.73
CA GLN A 45 -14.88 -0.65 -8.15
C GLN A 45 -14.59 0.82 -7.86
N GLN A 46 -15.35 1.69 -8.50
CA GLN A 46 -15.30 3.14 -8.27
C GLN A 46 -16.34 3.55 -7.22
N HIS A 47 -16.03 4.60 -6.47
CA HIS A 47 -17.00 5.29 -5.64
C HIS A 47 -18.12 5.84 -6.54
N PRO A 48 -19.41 5.61 -6.21
CA PRO A 48 -20.53 5.91 -7.12
C PRO A 48 -20.76 7.40 -7.39
N ILE A 49 -20.13 8.29 -6.61
CA ILE A 49 -20.31 9.76 -6.74
C ILE A 49 -19.03 10.44 -7.22
N THR A 50 -17.87 9.95 -6.82
CA THR A 50 -16.58 10.65 -7.03
C THR A 50 -15.69 9.95 -8.04
N ASP A 51 -16.10 8.78 -8.53
CA ASP A 51 -15.37 7.92 -9.47
C ASP A 51 -13.99 7.47 -8.96
N ILE A 52 -13.69 7.66 -7.68
CA ILE A 52 -12.44 7.23 -7.06
C ILE A 52 -12.43 5.71 -6.92
N TRP A 53 -11.41 5.08 -7.49
CA TRP A 53 -11.23 3.64 -7.39
C TRP A 53 -10.84 3.20 -5.98
N TYR A 54 -11.45 2.11 -5.52
CA TYR A 54 -10.94 1.35 -4.38
C TYR A 54 -10.11 0.18 -4.88
N ARG A 55 -8.85 0.12 -4.45
CA ARG A 55 -7.90 -0.92 -4.85
C ARG A 55 -7.30 -1.60 -3.63
N ARG A 56 -7.07 -2.90 -3.75
CA ARG A 56 -6.23 -3.64 -2.82
C ARG A 56 -4.78 -3.21 -3.01
N ILE A 57 -4.13 -2.85 -1.92
CA ILE A 57 -2.70 -2.60 -1.88
C ILE A 57 -2.04 -3.46 -0.81
N ILE A 58 -0.76 -3.76 -0.99
CA ILE A 58 0.10 -4.35 0.05
C ILE A 58 0.92 -3.21 0.67
N THR A 59 0.96 -3.14 1.99
CA THR A 59 1.65 -2.11 2.75
C THR A 59 2.13 -2.66 4.11
N LYS A 60 2.74 -1.80 4.93
CA LYS A 60 3.17 -2.10 6.29
C LYS A 60 2.54 -1.15 7.29
N ARG A 61 2.38 -1.60 8.54
CA ARG A 61 1.91 -0.76 9.66
C ARG A 61 3.06 -0.05 10.37
N SER A 62 4.28 -0.58 10.29
CA SER A 62 5.53 0.02 10.75
C SER A 62 6.72 -0.52 9.94
N ALA A 63 7.92 0.04 10.11
CA ALA A 63 9.11 -0.44 9.41
C ALA A 63 9.41 -1.93 9.66
N SER A 64 9.16 -2.39 10.88
CA SER A 64 9.40 -3.76 11.34
C SER A 64 8.20 -4.70 11.21
N SER A 65 7.03 -4.21 10.79
CA SER A 65 5.86 -5.07 10.64
C SER A 65 5.97 -5.96 9.40
N GLU A 66 5.30 -7.10 9.46
CA GLU A 66 4.95 -7.89 8.29
C GLU A 66 4.08 -7.07 7.32
N ASP A 67 4.06 -7.53 6.07
CA ASP A 67 3.17 -6.98 5.04
C ASP A 67 1.71 -7.32 5.34
N VAL A 68 0.84 -6.37 5.03
CA VAL A 68 -0.62 -6.48 5.14
C VAL A 68 -1.26 -5.97 3.87
N ALA A 69 -2.39 -6.57 3.49
CA ALA A 69 -3.23 -6.09 2.40
C ALA A 69 -4.34 -5.19 2.96
N ILE A 70 -4.76 -4.18 2.20
CA ILE A 70 -5.93 -3.36 2.53
C ILE A 70 -6.56 -2.77 1.26
N VAL A 71 -7.88 -2.66 1.24
CA VAL A 71 -8.62 -2.00 0.15
C VAL A 71 -8.82 -0.53 0.50
N VAL A 72 -8.35 0.37 -0.36
CA VAL A 72 -8.33 1.83 -0.08
C VAL A 72 -8.61 2.65 -1.32
N ALA A 73 -9.11 3.87 -1.10
CA ALA A 73 -9.37 4.86 -2.15
C ALA A 73 -8.07 5.35 -2.79
N GLN A 74 -8.05 5.42 -4.13
CA GLN A 74 -6.91 5.87 -4.94
C GLN A 74 -7.17 7.28 -5.48
N PHE A 75 -6.76 8.30 -4.71
CA PHE A 75 -6.95 9.69 -5.09
C PHE A 75 -5.94 10.16 -6.15
N PRO A 76 -6.36 10.94 -7.15
CA PRO A 76 -5.44 11.75 -7.96
C PRO A 76 -4.68 12.72 -7.05
N SER A 77 -3.36 12.61 -7.05
CA SER A 77 -2.49 13.47 -6.25
C SER A 77 -1.72 14.44 -7.14
N ILE A 78 -1.73 15.72 -6.77
CA ILE A 78 -0.92 16.74 -7.45
C ILE A 78 0.54 16.71 -6.98
N PHE A 79 0.76 16.27 -5.74
CA PHE A 79 2.07 16.15 -5.11
C PHE A 79 2.03 15.07 -4.02
N SER A 80 2.98 14.15 -4.05
CA SER A 80 3.12 13.08 -3.07
C SER A 80 4.49 13.12 -2.41
N PHE A 81 4.57 12.69 -1.15
CA PHE A 81 5.80 12.70 -0.36
C PHE A 81 5.83 11.52 0.61
N ILE A 82 6.98 10.89 0.80
CA ILE A 82 7.18 9.89 1.86
C ILE A 82 7.75 10.59 3.09
N LEU A 83 6.97 10.65 4.17
CA LEU A 83 7.45 11.23 5.43
C LEU A 83 8.66 10.46 5.96
N PRO A 84 9.62 11.16 6.58
CA PRO A 84 10.67 10.50 7.34
C PRO A 84 10.05 9.76 8.55
N GLU A 85 10.69 8.67 8.97
CA GLU A 85 10.13 7.71 9.93
C GLU A 85 9.74 8.34 11.27
N GLU A 86 10.55 9.28 11.77
CA GLU A 86 10.30 10.02 13.01
C GLU A 86 9.02 10.88 12.96
N LEU A 87 8.43 11.07 11.78
CA LEU A 87 7.18 11.79 11.59
C LEU A 87 5.98 10.89 11.34
N TRP A 88 6.11 9.57 11.19
CA TRP A 88 4.97 8.70 10.88
C TRP A 88 3.89 8.75 11.96
N LEU A 89 4.28 8.75 13.23
CA LEU A 89 3.37 8.83 14.38
C LEU A 89 3.14 10.25 14.89
N ALA A 90 3.71 11.27 14.24
CA ALA A 90 3.53 12.65 14.64
C ALA A 90 2.10 13.16 14.45
N SER A 91 1.77 14.26 15.13
CA SER A 91 0.48 14.93 14.96
C SER A 91 0.24 15.41 13.53
N ASP A 92 -1.02 15.48 13.10
CA ASP A 92 -1.45 16.08 11.83
C ASP A 92 -0.75 17.42 11.61
N SER A 93 -0.73 18.28 12.62
CA SER A 93 -0.15 19.62 12.56
C SER A 93 1.36 19.59 12.32
N LYS A 94 2.10 18.66 12.95
CA LYS A 94 3.54 18.52 12.76
C LYS A 94 3.86 17.98 11.37
N GLN A 95 3.13 16.95 10.91
CA GLN A 95 3.28 16.40 9.56
C GLN A 95 2.95 17.43 8.48
N LYS A 96 1.81 18.13 8.59
CA LYS A 96 1.38 19.16 7.62
C LYS A 96 2.38 20.31 7.54
N ARG A 97 2.95 20.76 8.67
CA ARG A 97 4.00 21.79 8.68
C ARG A 97 5.26 21.33 7.94
N TYR A 98 5.67 20.09 8.12
CA TYR A 98 6.81 19.51 7.39
C TYR A 98 6.50 19.46 5.89
N LEU A 99 5.37 18.87 5.50
CA LEU A 99 4.97 18.71 4.10
C LEU A 99 4.79 20.04 3.35
N GLN A 100 4.39 21.11 4.03
CA GLN A 100 4.31 22.44 3.41
C GLN A 100 5.68 23.04 3.09
N LYS A 101 6.71 22.76 3.91
CA LYS A 101 8.09 23.12 3.58
C LYS A 101 8.57 22.35 2.36
N GLU A 102 8.28 21.05 2.31
CA GLU A 102 8.65 20.19 1.18
C GLU A 102 7.95 20.62 -0.12
N LEU A 103 6.64 20.89 -0.08
CA LEU A 103 5.89 21.39 -1.23
C LEU A 103 6.45 22.72 -1.73
N LYS A 104 6.79 23.65 -0.83
CA LYS A 104 7.40 24.94 -1.19
C LYS A 104 8.72 24.73 -1.94
N GLN A 105 9.62 23.92 -1.39
CA GLN A 105 10.89 23.60 -2.05
C GLN A 105 10.67 22.90 -3.40
N ALA A 106 9.70 21.99 -3.48
CA ALA A 106 9.38 21.27 -4.71
C ALA A 106 8.91 22.20 -5.83
N ILE A 107 8.02 23.17 -5.55
CA ILE A 107 7.56 24.12 -6.58
C ILE A 107 8.63 25.14 -6.97
N GLU A 108 9.60 25.42 -6.11
CA GLU A 108 10.75 26.27 -6.43
C GLU A 108 11.71 25.56 -7.40
N ARG A 109 11.92 24.26 -7.20
CA ARG A 109 12.83 23.43 -8.01
C ARG A 109 12.21 22.92 -9.31
N ASP A 110 10.90 22.66 -9.33
CA ASP A 110 10.20 22.13 -10.50
C ASP A 110 9.18 23.13 -11.09
N PRO A 111 9.54 23.83 -12.18
CA PRO A 111 8.62 24.71 -12.89
C PRO A 111 7.38 24.00 -13.45
N LYS A 112 7.44 22.70 -13.79
CA LYS A 112 6.27 21.95 -14.27
C LYS A 112 5.27 21.75 -13.15
N LEU A 113 5.71 21.31 -11.97
CA LEU A 113 4.87 21.23 -10.77
C LEU A 113 4.31 22.59 -10.38
N ARG A 114 5.14 23.64 -10.36
CA ARG A 114 4.70 25.01 -10.04
C ARG A 114 3.55 25.48 -10.91
N ARG A 115 3.58 25.18 -12.22
CA ARG A 115 2.51 25.55 -13.16
C ARG A 115 1.19 24.82 -12.94
N LYS A 116 1.16 23.73 -12.16
CA LYS A 116 -0.11 23.08 -11.77
C LYS A 116 -0.89 23.89 -10.73
N PHE A 117 -0.27 24.91 -10.11
CA PHE A 117 -0.90 25.78 -9.13
C PHE A 117 -1.17 27.18 -9.72
N THR A 118 -2.31 27.78 -9.36
CA THR A 118 -2.60 29.19 -9.67
C THR A 118 -1.63 30.13 -8.95
N ARG A 119 -1.52 31.40 -9.40
CA ARG A 119 -0.67 32.40 -8.72
C ARG A 119 -1.02 32.56 -7.23
N LYS A 120 -2.31 32.54 -6.89
CA LYS A 120 -2.79 32.61 -5.50
C LYS A 120 -2.34 31.39 -4.69
N GLN A 121 -2.50 30.18 -5.24
CA GLN A 121 -2.04 28.95 -4.59
C GLN A 121 -0.51 28.91 -4.44
N GLN A 122 0.23 29.37 -5.44
CA GLN A 122 1.69 29.50 -5.34
C GLN A 122 2.10 30.45 -4.20
N GLN A 123 1.41 31.59 -4.04
CA GLN A 123 1.68 32.50 -2.92
C GLN A 123 1.35 31.85 -1.57
N MET A 124 0.21 31.16 -1.46
CA MET A 124 -0.14 30.42 -0.24
C MET A 124 0.93 29.39 0.13
N ILE A 125 1.44 28.63 -0.85
CA ILE A 125 2.52 27.66 -0.63
C ILE A 125 3.80 28.37 -0.14
N LYS A 126 4.16 29.52 -0.74
CA LYS A 126 5.32 30.32 -0.29
C LYS A 126 5.17 30.81 1.15
N ASP A 127 3.95 31.12 1.56
CA ASP A 127 3.58 31.53 2.93
C ASP A 127 3.44 30.35 3.90
N GLY A 128 3.69 29.11 3.45
CA GLY A 128 3.56 27.91 4.28
C GLY A 128 2.11 27.56 4.62
N LYS A 129 1.17 27.86 3.70
CA LYS A 129 -0.26 27.54 3.78
C LYS A 129 -0.65 26.47 2.75
N ILE A 130 -1.63 25.63 3.10
CA ILE A 130 -2.15 24.60 2.20
C ILE A 130 -2.86 25.35 1.08
N PRO A 131 -2.54 25.09 -0.20
CA PRO A 131 -3.15 25.80 -1.31
C PRO A 131 -4.67 25.59 -1.29
N LEU A 132 -5.42 26.67 -1.57
CA LEU A 132 -6.88 26.64 -1.61
C LEU A 132 -7.39 25.50 -2.50
N GLY A 133 -8.39 24.76 -2.02
CA GLY A 133 -8.98 23.61 -2.72
C GLY A 133 -8.32 22.26 -2.38
N TYR A 134 -7.18 22.25 -1.68
CA TYR A 134 -6.45 21.02 -1.38
C TYR A 134 -6.49 20.62 0.11
N THR A 135 -6.20 19.36 0.36
CA THR A 135 -5.94 18.81 1.69
C THR A 135 -4.82 17.78 1.64
N TRP A 136 -4.15 17.56 2.78
CA TRP A 136 -3.21 16.46 2.94
C TRP A 136 -3.96 15.19 3.32
N HIS A 137 -3.81 14.15 2.51
CA HIS A 137 -4.35 12.81 2.68
C HIS A 137 -3.22 11.85 3.09
N HIS A 138 -3.46 11.04 4.12
CA HIS A 138 -2.59 9.93 4.47
C HIS A 138 -2.92 8.74 3.55
N ASP A 139 -2.04 8.45 2.61
CA ASP A 139 -2.19 7.32 1.71
C ASP A 139 -1.73 6.02 2.41
N ALA A 140 -2.17 4.89 1.90
CA ALA A 140 -1.99 3.62 2.57
C ALA A 140 -0.56 3.04 2.53
N PRO A 141 0.30 3.31 1.52
CA PRO A 141 1.73 3.02 1.63
C PRO A 141 2.35 3.70 2.85
N LEU A 142 3.22 2.99 3.57
CA LEU A 142 3.83 3.45 4.81
C LEU A 142 4.49 4.84 4.66
N GLY A 143 4.07 5.78 5.50
CA GLY A 143 4.60 7.16 5.52
C GLY A 143 4.14 8.05 4.36
N LYS A 144 3.39 7.52 3.38
CA LYS A 144 3.03 8.26 2.17
C LYS A 144 1.92 9.27 2.43
N MET A 145 2.20 10.52 2.06
CA MET A 145 1.28 11.64 2.11
C MET A 145 1.00 12.14 0.70
N GLN A 146 -0.24 12.52 0.45
CA GLN A 146 -0.69 13.05 -0.84
C GLN A 146 -1.38 14.40 -0.65
N LEU A 147 -1.04 15.38 -1.47
CA LEU A 147 -1.86 16.57 -1.64
C LEU A 147 -2.93 16.25 -2.69
N VAL A 148 -4.20 16.29 -2.27
CA VAL A 148 -5.36 15.88 -3.08
C VAL A 148 -6.43 16.96 -3.06
N ASP A 149 -7.35 16.91 -4.03
CA ASP A 149 -8.52 17.76 -4.04
C ASP A 149 -9.38 17.51 -2.79
N ARG A 150 -9.72 18.59 -2.08
CA ARG A 150 -10.47 18.52 -0.81
C ARG A 150 -11.89 18.03 -1.02
N ILE A 151 -12.57 18.50 -2.06
CA ILE A 151 -13.99 18.19 -2.28
C ILE A 151 -14.13 16.70 -2.60
N ILE A 152 -13.29 16.18 -3.49
CA ILE A 152 -13.25 14.75 -3.83
C ILE A 152 -12.89 13.91 -2.61
N HIS A 153 -11.88 14.32 -1.85
CA HIS A 153 -11.46 13.62 -0.64
C HIS A 153 -12.57 13.54 0.41
N ASP A 154 -13.23 14.67 0.70
CA ASP A 154 -14.27 14.75 1.72
C ASP A 154 -15.56 14.03 1.28
N ALA A 155 -15.83 13.95 -0.03
CA ALA A 155 -16.94 13.21 -0.62
C ALA A 155 -16.67 11.71 -0.85
N THR A 156 -15.48 11.20 -0.52
CA THR A 156 -15.10 9.79 -0.69
C THR A 156 -14.76 9.18 0.66
N PRO A 157 -15.71 8.55 1.38
CA PRO A 157 -15.42 7.89 2.66
C PRO A 157 -14.37 6.79 2.49
N HIS A 158 -13.31 6.77 3.30
CA HIS A 158 -12.26 5.75 3.20
C HIS A 158 -11.53 5.50 4.51
N THR A 159 -10.94 4.31 4.62
CA THR A 159 -9.84 4.04 5.56
C THR A 159 -8.53 4.45 4.89
N GLY A 160 -7.72 5.26 5.55
CA GLY A 160 -6.44 5.76 5.00
C GLY A 160 -5.23 5.45 5.89
N GLY A 161 -4.06 5.91 5.46
CA GLY A 161 -2.76 5.72 6.11
C GLY A 161 -2.71 6.17 7.57
N ARG A 162 -3.52 7.16 7.96
CA ARG A 162 -3.61 7.60 9.35
C ARG A 162 -4.02 6.46 10.28
N TRP A 163 -4.93 5.59 9.87
CA TRP A 163 -5.34 4.42 10.66
C TRP A 163 -4.37 3.23 10.50
N ILE A 164 -3.79 3.06 9.31
CA ILE A 164 -2.92 1.92 9.00
C ILE A 164 -1.59 2.02 9.74
N TRP A 165 -0.92 3.17 9.63
CA TRP A 165 0.44 3.40 10.13
C TRP A 165 0.59 4.72 10.92
N GLY A 166 -0.30 5.69 10.73
CA GLY A 166 -0.17 7.03 11.32
C GLY A 166 -0.67 7.20 12.76
N GLY A 167 -0.79 6.13 13.54
CA GLY A 167 -1.20 6.19 14.96
C GLY A 167 -2.69 6.45 15.22
N GLY A 168 -3.54 6.41 14.18
CA GLY A 168 -4.99 6.48 14.32
C GLY A 168 -5.51 7.80 14.88
N THR A 169 -6.62 7.74 15.62
CA THR A 169 -7.30 8.92 16.18
C THR A 169 -6.48 9.65 17.24
N ASN A 170 -5.66 8.92 18.00
CA ASN A 170 -4.90 9.47 19.13
C ASN A 170 -3.85 10.50 18.66
N ASN A 171 -3.34 10.34 17.44
CA ASN A 171 -2.27 11.18 16.91
C ASN A 171 -2.79 12.24 15.93
N ARG A 172 -4.09 12.56 15.97
CA ARG A 172 -4.67 13.65 15.15
C ARG A 172 -4.49 15.04 15.77
N LYS A 173 -4.28 15.15 17.08
CA LYS A 173 -4.16 16.43 17.80
C LYS A 173 -2.69 16.84 17.95
#